data_AF-A0A7J9D3L6-F1
#
_entry.id   AF-A0A7J9D3L6-F1
#
_cell.length_a   1.000
_cell.length_b   1.000
_cell.length_c   1.000
_cell.angle_alpha   90.00
_cell.angle_beta   90.00
_cell.angle_gamma   90.00
#
_symmetry.space_group_name_H-M   'P 1'
#
loop_
_entity.id
_entity.type
_entity.pdbx_description
1 polymer ?
#
loop_
_entity_poly.entity_id
_entity_poly.type
_entity_poly.pdbx_seq_one_letter_code
_entity_poly.pdbx_strand_id
1 'polypeptide(L)'
;MILNEILYRCGEFDWVPLLKIWGAVGYTPLLVLRQYRSRQFIQATQGLAQCEFSYRRDNYKKKVREISNAWNQTRRMKILAVSPMTTPKYSWWWERMINDNISVSSQEDVQPIEEHLQVVLSELEIIKQDFEKRSSELGKTIEQLEEEKMRLGLDVDIHKLEAKKLKKWKNKAEEDLDSLKTDYKKLRLSIRTAGLSKTSEQWR
;
A
#
# COMPACT_ATOMS: atom_id res chain seq x y z
N MET A 1 12.02 34.44 -20.18
CA MET A 1 10.89 33.57 -19.79
C MET A 1 11.00 33.30 -18.31
N ILE A 2 10.09 33.86 -17.49
CA ILE A 2 10.07 33.61 -16.05
C ILE A 2 9.44 32.23 -15.86
N LEU A 3 10.27 31.21 -15.67
CA LEU A 3 9.77 29.93 -15.15
C LEU A 3 9.21 30.24 -13.76
N ASN A 4 7.88 30.15 -13.63
CA ASN A 4 7.23 30.13 -12.32
C ASN A 4 7.62 28.81 -11.65
N GLU A 5 8.85 28.73 -11.15
CA GLU A 5 9.39 27.55 -10.50
C GLU A 5 8.58 27.30 -9.21
N ILE A 6 8.03 26.09 -9.14
CA ILE A 6 7.11 25.68 -8.10
C ILE A 6 7.88 24.86 -7.09
N LEU A 7 7.97 25.34 -5.87
CA LEU A 7 8.47 24.54 -4.76
C LEU A 7 7.31 23.87 -4.01
N TYR A 8 7.54 22.66 -3.55
CA TYR A 8 6.59 21.90 -2.75
C TYR A 8 7.13 21.75 -1.33
N ARG A 9 6.33 22.17 -0.35
CA ARG A 9 6.56 21.97 1.08
C ARG A 9 5.52 21.00 1.62
N CYS A 10 5.91 20.12 2.54
CA CYS A 10 5.05 19.12 3.16
C CYS A 10 4.86 19.47 4.65
N GLY A 11 3.77 20.15 5.02
CA GLY A 11 3.57 20.67 6.38
C GLY A 11 4.69 21.64 6.80
N GLU A 12 5.35 21.34 7.92
CA GLU A 12 6.50 22.09 8.47
C GLU A 12 7.86 21.63 7.90
N PHE A 13 7.88 20.60 7.04
CA PHE A 13 9.12 20.08 6.47
C PHE A 13 9.51 20.84 5.20
N ASP A 14 10.73 21.38 5.15
CA ASP A 14 11.33 22.01 3.95
C ASP A 14 11.73 21.01 2.85
N TRP A 15 11.42 19.73 3.06
CA TRP A 15 11.64 18.61 2.15
C TRP A 15 10.40 17.72 2.10
N VAL A 16 10.36 16.85 1.10
CA VAL A 16 9.25 15.92 0.86
C VAL A 16 9.67 14.53 1.34
N PRO A 17 9.07 13.99 2.42
CA PRO A 17 9.34 12.63 2.87
C PRO A 17 8.72 11.60 1.92
N LEU A 18 9.54 10.81 1.23
CA LEU A 18 9.10 9.73 0.36
C LEU A 18 9.12 8.40 1.12
N LEU A 19 7.95 7.78 1.26
CA LEU A 19 7.81 6.43 1.82
C LEU A 19 8.25 5.39 0.77
N LYS A 20 9.17 4.50 1.17
CA LYS A 20 9.68 3.37 0.39
C LYS A 20 9.37 2.07 1.11
N ILE A 21 9.53 0.94 0.43
CA ILE A 21 9.27 -0.41 0.96
C ILE A 21 10.02 -0.69 2.28
N TRP A 22 11.22 -0.11 2.45
CA TRP A 22 12.07 -0.34 3.61
C TRP A 22 12.00 0.77 4.68
N GLY A 23 11.26 1.85 4.45
CA GLY A 23 11.32 3.03 5.32
C GLY A 23 10.86 4.32 4.65
N ALA A 24 11.42 5.46 5.07
CA ALA A 24 11.31 6.71 4.31
C ALA A 24 12.67 7.35 4.10
N VAL A 25 12.77 8.14 3.05
CA VAL A 25 13.92 9.01 2.77
C VAL A 25 13.39 10.43 2.56
N GLY A 26 14.05 11.42 3.15
CA GLY A 26 13.76 12.81 2.85
C GLY A 26 14.25 13.15 1.45
N TYR A 27 13.38 13.67 0.60
CA TYR A 27 13.74 14.20 -0.70
C TYR A 27 13.64 15.71 -0.66
N THR A 28 14.74 16.41 -0.85
CA THR A 28 14.71 17.88 -0.92
C THR A 28 14.41 18.28 -2.37
N PRO A 29 13.23 18.86 -2.69
CA PRO A 29 12.95 19.34 -4.07
C PRO A 29 13.95 20.40 -4.53
N LEU A 30 14.59 21.10 -3.57
CA LEU A 30 15.71 22.01 -3.80
C LEU A 30 16.93 21.34 -4.45
N LEU A 31 17.08 20.00 -4.41
CA LEU A 31 18.15 19.26 -5.11
C LEU A 31 17.95 19.28 -6.62
N VAL A 32 16.69 19.27 -7.05
CA VAL A 32 16.30 19.26 -8.45
C VAL A 32 16.47 20.63 -9.09
N LEU A 33 16.22 21.71 -8.32
CA LEU A 33 16.38 23.08 -8.83
C LEU A 33 17.80 23.37 -9.36
N ARG A 34 18.83 22.68 -8.85
CA ARG A 34 20.20 22.77 -9.36
C ARG A 34 20.31 22.33 -10.83
N GLN A 35 19.52 21.34 -11.25
CA GLN A 35 19.50 20.83 -12.63
C GLN A 35 18.81 21.81 -13.60
N TYR A 36 17.92 22.66 -13.10
CA TYR A 36 17.21 23.68 -13.86
C TYR A 36 17.94 25.05 -13.88
N ARG A 37 19.22 25.10 -13.47
CA ARG A 37 20.05 26.32 -13.40
C ARG A 37 19.54 27.39 -12.43
N SER A 38 18.64 27.05 -11.53
CA SER A 38 18.08 27.97 -10.54
C SER A 38 19.14 28.29 -9.46
N ARG A 39 19.22 29.55 -9.04
CA ARG A 39 20.24 30.02 -8.08
C ARG A 39 19.89 29.58 -6.66
N GLN A 40 20.62 28.61 -6.11
CA GLN A 40 20.67 28.39 -4.67
C GLN A 40 21.95 27.65 -4.28
N PHE A 41 22.60 28.08 -3.19
CA PHE A 41 23.67 27.30 -2.55
C PHE A 41 23.45 27.17 -1.05
N ILE A 42 23.79 25.98 -0.56
CA ILE A 42 23.43 25.30 0.69
C ILE A 42 21.93 25.07 0.83
N GLN A 43 21.50 23.86 0.48
CA GLN A 43 20.21 23.38 0.97
C GLN A 43 20.24 23.36 2.48
N ALA A 44 19.11 23.72 3.10
CA ALA A 44 18.84 23.30 4.47
C ALA A 44 18.74 21.76 4.48
N THR A 45 19.89 21.09 4.57
CA THR A 45 19.99 19.65 4.86
C THR A 45 19.71 19.38 6.35
N GLN A 46 19.54 20.44 7.15
CA GLN A 46 19.06 20.37 8.51
C GLN A 46 17.75 19.59 8.56
N GLY A 47 17.76 18.45 9.21
CA GLY A 47 16.58 17.60 9.39
C GLY A 47 16.36 16.54 8.31
N LEU A 48 17.14 16.50 7.23
CA LEU A 48 17.05 15.42 6.23
C LEU A 48 17.28 14.04 6.86
N ALA A 49 18.26 13.95 7.76
CA ALA A 49 18.54 12.76 8.55
C ALA A 49 17.39 12.36 9.50
N GLN A 50 16.51 13.30 9.86
CA GLN A 50 15.34 13.02 10.71
C GLN A 50 14.22 12.34 9.92
N CYS A 51 14.16 12.57 8.60
CA CYS A 51 13.22 11.93 7.70
C CYS A 51 13.61 10.52 7.27
N GLU A 52 14.87 10.14 7.47
CA GLU A 52 15.28 8.75 7.26
C GLU A 52 14.81 7.90 8.44
N PHE A 53 13.98 6.90 8.15
CA PHE A 53 13.63 5.88 9.15
C PHE A 53 13.32 4.56 8.46
N SER A 54 13.55 3.45 9.15
CA SER A 54 13.18 2.10 8.70
C SER A 54 11.96 1.59 9.44
N TYR A 55 11.12 0.77 8.81
CA TYR A 55 9.97 0.14 9.48
C TYR A 55 10.35 -0.80 10.62
N ARG A 56 11.60 -1.26 10.67
CA ARG A 56 12.12 -2.19 11.68
C ARG A 56 12.44 -1.53 13.03
N ARG A 57 12.42 -0.19 13.13
CA ARG A 57 12.68 0.54 14.37
C ARG A 57 11.40 0.76 15.17
N ASP A 58 11.53 0.80 16.49
CA ASP A 58 10.46 1.21 17.39
C ASP A 58 9.97 2.63 17.04
N ASN A 59 8.68 2.90 17.25
CA ASN A 59 7.98 4.15 16.88
C ASN A 59 7.75 4.42 15.37
N TYR A 60 7.97 3.46 14.46
CA TYR A 60 7.71 3.66 13.02
C TYR A 60 6.25 4.09 12.72
N LYS A 61 5.26 3.53 13.43
CA LYS A 61 3.83 3.87 13.23
C LYS A 61 3.55 5.36 13.50
N LYS A 62 4.24 5.94 14.49
CA LYS A 62 4.14 7.37 14.82
C LYS A 62 4.74 8.22 13.71
N LYS A 63 5.94 7.87 13.22
CA LYS A 63 6.60 8.54 12.09
C LYS A 63 5.78 8.47 10.79
N VAL A 64 5.19 7.32 10.48
CA VAL A 64 4.30 7.16 9.31
C VAL A 64 3.09 8.08 9.42
N ARG A 65 2.48 8.19 10.61
CA ARG A 65 1.35 9.09 10.85
C ARG A 65 1.74 10.56 10.69
N GLU A 66 2.89 10.96 11.24
CA GLU A 66 3.42 12.33 11.11
C GLU A 66 3.66 12.69 9.64
N ILE A 67 4.27 11.79 8.87
CA ILE A 67 4.50 11.96 7.43
C ILE A 67 3.18 12.04 6.68
N SER A 68 2.25 11.11 6.93
CA SER A 68 0.94 11.11 6.28
C SER A 68 0.16 12.40 6.56
N ASN A 69 0.25 12.93 7.79
CA ASN A 69 -0.37 14.20 8.14
C ASN A 69 0.28 15.39 7.44
N ALA A 70 1.62 15.38 7.29
CA ALA A 70 2.34 16.40 6.55
C ALA A 70 1.95 16.41 5.06
N TRP A 71 1.75 15.23 4.45
CA TRP A 71 1.30 15.10 3.06
C TRP A 71 -0.08 15.72 2.81
N ASN A 72 -0.97 15.64 3.80
CA ASN A 72 -2.28 16.31 3.76
C ASN A 72 -2.16 17.85 3.80
N GLN A 73 -0.99 18.40 4.16
CA GLN A 73 -0.69 19.82 4.22
C GLN A 73 0.34 20.23 3.17
N THR A 74 0.24 19.69 1.96
CA THR A 74 1.15 20.05 0.86
C THR A 74 0.89 21.50 0.42
N ARG A 75 1.90 22.35 0.53
CA ARG A 75 1.84 23.77 0.12
C ARG A 75 2.71 24.02 -1.09
N ARG A 76 2.17 24.81 -2.02
CA ARG A 76 2.87 25.30 -3.20
C ARG A 76 3.52 26.64 -2.88
N MET A 77 4.84 26.72 -3.03
CA MET A 77 5.62 27.93 -2.76
C MET A 77 6.10 28.56 -4.05
N LYS A 78 5.92 29.89 -4.16
CA LYS A 78 6.58 30.71 -5.19
C LYS A 78 7.97 31.08 -4.70
N ILE A 79 9.00 30.82 -5.52
CA ILE A 79 10.40 31.08 -5.17
C ILE A 79 10.66 32.53 -4.74
N LEU A 80 9.96 33.50 -5.34
CA LEU A 80 10.14 34.93 -5.04
C LEU A 80 9.79 35.34 -3.60
N ALA A 81 9.02 34.54 -2.86
CA ALA A 81 8.66 34.83 -1.46
C ALA A 81 9.76 34.42 -0.47
N VAL A 82 10.75 33.64 -0.90
CA VAL A 82 11.94 33.29 -0.13
C VAL A 82 12.99 34.35 -0.45
N SER A 83 12.94 35.48 0.27
CA SER A 83 13.92 36.58 0.16
C SER A 83 15.38 36.06 0.24
N PRO A 84 16.38 36.74 -0.33
CA PRO A 84 17.62 36.13 -0.80
C PRO A 84 18.54 35.75 0.36
N MET A 85 18.41 34.52 0.86
CA MET A 85 19.42 33.88 1.72
C MET A 85 20.69 33.48 0.93
N THR A 86 20.86 33.97 -0.30
CA THR A 86 22.07 33.74 -1.08
C THR A 86 23.15 34.74 -0.70
N THR A 87 24.24 34.23 -0.14
CA THR A 87 25.48 35.00 0.03
C THR A 87 26.02 35.38 -1.36
N PRO A 88 26.37 36.65 -1.64
CA PRO A 88 26.93 37.09 -2.93
C PRO A 88 28.26 36.42 -3.30
N LYS A 89 28.82 35.61 -2.39
CA LYS A 89 30.02 34.80 -2.59
C LYS A 89 29.88 33.75 -3.69
N TYR A 90 28.66 33.28 -3.99
CA TYR A 90 28.43 32.24 -4.99
C TYR A 90 28.61 32.74 -6.43
N SER A 91 28.14 33.95 -6.78
CA SER A 91 28.35 34.49 -8.13
C SER A 91 29.82 34.66 -8.43
N TRP A 92 30.57 35.18 -7.45
CA TRP A 92 32.03 35.28 -7.51
C TRP A 92 32.74 33.91 -7.63
N TRP A 93 32.27 32.89 -6.91
CA TRP A 93 32.81 31.53 -7.01
C TRP A 93 32.50 30.86 -8.37
N TRP A 94 31.29 31.05 -8.90
CA TRP A 94 30.86 30.47 -10.17
C TRP A 94 31.56 31.14 -11.36
N GLU A 95 31.69 32.47 -11.36
CA GLU A 95 32.47 33.22 -12.37
C GLU A 95 33.93 32.79 -12.38
N ARG A 96 34.50 32.47 -11.21
CA ARG A 96 35.86 31.95 -11.08
C ARG A 96 35.99 30.50 -11.60
N MET A 97 35.02 29.62 -11.30
CA MET A 97 34.98 28.24 -11.83
C MET A 97 34.83 28.17 -13.36
N ILE A 98 34.06 29.07 -13.97
CA ILE A 98 33.93 29.11 -15.44
C ILE A 98 35.26 29.45 -16.11
N ASN A 99 36.03 30.35 -15.49
CA ASN A 99 37.35 30.75 -16.01
C ASN A 99 38.45 29.71 -15.70
N ASP A 100 38.26 28.88 -14.68
CA ASP A 100 39.21 27.83 -14.28
C ASP A 100 38.97 26.47 -14.99
N ASN A 101 37.91 26.33 -15.79
CA ASN A 101 37.68 25.13 -16.61
C ASN A 101 38.62 25.13 -17.82
N ILE A 102 39.75 24.44 -17.70
CA ILE A 102 40.58 24.01 -18.83
C ILE A 102 39.65 23.29 -19.81
N SER A 103 39.49 23.83 -21.04
CA SER A 103 38.87 23.07 -22.12
C SER A 103 39.68 21.78 -22.26
N VAL A 104 39.07 20.65 -21.94
CA VAL A 104 39.68 19.33 -22.08
C VAL A 104 40.30 19.26 -23.47
N SER A 105 41.62 19.32 -23.51
CA SER A 105 42.39 19.24 -24.74
C SER A 105 42.21 17.83 -25.28
N SER A 106 41.79 17.76 -26.53
CA SER A 106 41.76 16.59 -27.39
C SER A 106 42.84 15.55 -27.03
N GLN A 107 42.44 14.34 -26.62
CA GLN A 107 42.94 13.09 -27.21
C GLN A 107 42.26 11.83 -26.61
N GLU A 108 41.69 11.00 -27.49
CA GLU A 108 41.55 9.53 -27.39
C GLU A 108 40.75 8.93 -26.23
N ASP A 109 39.42 8.94 -26.37
CA ASP A 109 38.46 7.83 -26.06
C ASP A 109 37.03 8.40 -26.00
N VAL A 110 36.63 9.11 -27.06
CA VAL A 110 35.31 9.75 -27.13
C VAL A 110 34.35 8.81 -27.84
N GLN A 111 33.71 7.93 -27.07
CA GLN A 111 32.34 7.60 -27.40
C GLN A 111 31.52 8.87 -27.12
N PRO A 112 30.82 9.46 -28.10
CA PRO A 112 30.12 10.73 -27.90
C PRO A 112 29.16 10.60 -26.72
N ILE A 113 29.11 11.61 -25.85
CA ILE A 113 28.14 11.70 -24.74
C ILE A 113 26.69 11.44 -25.25
N GLU A 114 26.42 11.80 -26.51
CA GLU A 114 25.20 11.47 -27.26
C GLU A 114 24.88 9.97 -27.26
N GLU A 115 25.85 9.09 -27.53
CA GLU A 115 25.65 7.64 -27.58
C GLU A 115 25.30 7.06 -26.20
N HIS A 116 25.95 7.54 -25.15
CA HIS A 116 25.60 7.15 -23.77
C HIS A 116 24.18 7.59 -23.40
N LEU A 117 23.76 8.80 -23.78
CA LEU A 117 22.39 9.27 -23.56
C LEU A 117 21.38 8.47 -24.38
N GLN A 118 21.74 8.05 -25.59
CA GLN A 118 20.89 7.26 -26.47
C GLN A 118 20.71 5.82 -25.96
N VAL A 119 21.77 5.22 -25.41
CA VAL A 119 21.71 3.93 -24.70
C VAL A 119 20.84 4.03 -23.45
N VAL A 120 21.05 5.04 -22.61
CA VAL A 120 20.25 5.24 -21.38
C VAL A 120 18.76 5.49 -21.70
N LEU A 121 18.46 6.27 -22.74
CA LEU A 121 17.08 6.46 -23.21
C LEU A 121 16.46 5.13 -23.68
N SER A 122 17.23 4.29 -24.36
CA SER A 122 16.79 2.97 -24.84
C SER A 122 16.51 2.00 -23.68
N GLU A 123 17.35 1.98 -22.65
CA GLU A 123 17.13 1.18 -21.44
C GLU A 123 15.87 1.60 -20.69
N LEU A 124 15.60 2.90 -20.60
CA LEU A 124 14.38 3.43 -19.97
C LEU A 124 13.11 3.08 -20.77
N GLU A 125 13.18 3.11 -22.10
CA GLU A 125 12.10 2.68 -23.00
C GLU A 125 11.75 1.20 -22.76
N ILE A 126 12.77 0.34 -22.65
CA ILE A 126 12.61 -1.10 -22.36
C ILE A 126 11.96 -1.30 -20.99
N ILE A 127 12.46 -0.62 -19.94
CA ILE A 127 11.91 -0.73 -18.57
C ILE A 127 10.45 -0.28 -18.54
N LYS A 128 10.09 0.78 -19.27
CA LYS A 128 8.72 1.28 -19.34
C LYS A 128 7.78 0.25 -19.98
N GLN A 129 8.18 -0.36 -21.10
CA GLN A 129 7.39 -1.40 -21.75
C GLN A 129 7.20 -2.62 -20.85
N ASP A 130 8.26 -3.05 -20.17
CA ASP A 130 8.20 -4.15 -19.19
C ASP A 130 7.25 -3.85 -18.03
N PHE A 131 7.25 -2.60 -17.55
CA PHE A 131 6.34 -2.15 -16.51
C PHE A 131 4.88 -2.16 -16.99
N GLU A 132 4.61 -1.63 -18.19
CA GLU A 132 3.25 -1.66 -18.78
C GLU A 132 2.74 -3.09 -18.96
N LYS A 133 3.59 -4.01 -19.41
CA LYS A 133 3.25 -5.43 -19.55
C LYS A 133 2.88 -6.05 -18.21
N ARG A 134 3.73 -5.90 -17.18
CA ARG A 134 3.45 -6.42 -15.83
C ARG A 134 2.20 -5.81 -15.22
N SER A 135 1.97 -4.51 -15.44
CA SER A 135 0.77 -3.82 -14.99
C SER A 135 -0.50 -4.41 -15.61
N SER A 136 -0.47 -4.70 -16.92
CA SER A 136 -1.58 -5.36 -17.62
C SER A 136 -1.83 -6.79 -17.12
N GLU A 137 -0.77 -7.58 -16.90
CA GLU A 137 -0.87 -8.92 -16.33
C GLU A 137 -1.48 -8.90 -14.93
N LEU A 138 -1.01 -7.99 -14.07
CA LEU A 138 -1.58 -7.78 -12.73
C LEU A 138 -3.06 -7.39 -12.80
N GLY A 139 -3.44 -6.49 -13.72
CA GLY A 139 -4.84 -6.12 -13.96
C GLY A 139 -5.73 -7.33 -14.24
N LYS A 140 -5.30 -8.24 -15.12
CA LYS A 140 -6.02 -9.49 -15.42
C LYS A 140 -6.15 -10.40 -14.20
N THR A 141 -5.08 -10.53 -13.41
CA THR A 141 -5.13 -11.36 -12.18
C THR A 141 -6.08 -10.78 -11.12
N ILE A 142 -6.16 -9.44 -11.01
CA ILE A 142 -7.09 -8.77 -10.10
C ILE A 142 -8.53 -9.04 -10.53
N GLU A 143 -8.84 -8.90 -11.82
CA GLU A 143 -10.18 -9.17 -12.36
C GLU A 143 -10.62 -10.63 -12.12
N GLN A 144 -9.72 -11.60 -12.35
CA GLN A 144 -9.97 -13.00 -12.06
C GLN A 144 -10.26 -13.27 -10.58
N LEU A 145 -9.46 -12.68 -9.68
CA LEU A 145 -9.66 -12.83 -8.23
C LEU A 145 -10.96 -12.18 -7.76
N GLU A 146 -11.37 -11.07 -8.37
CA GLU A 146 -12.67 -10.45 -8.08
C GLU A 146 -13.84 -11.35 -8.50
N GLU A 147 -13.75 -12.02 -9.66
CA GLU A 147 -14.76 -12.99 -10.10
C GLU A 147 -14.81 -14.22 -9.17
N GLU A 148 -13.65 -14.79 -8.80
CA GLU A 148 -13.58 -15.92 -7.87
C GLU A 148 -14.17 -15.56 -6.50
N LYS A 149 -13.86 -14.36 -5.98
CA LYS A 149 -14.43 -13.86 -4.73
C LYS A 149 -15.95 -13.76 -4.79
N MET A 150 -16.51 -13.30 -5.91
CA MET A 150 -17.97 -13.22 -6.10
C MET A 150 -18.60 -14.61 -6.11
N ARG A 151 -18.00 -15.59 -6.81
CA ARG A 151 -18.47 -16.98 -6.84
C ARG A 151 -18.46 -17.62 -5.45
N LEU A 152 -17.36 -17.49 -4.72
CA LEU A 152 -17.25 -18.00 -3.35
C LEU A 152 -18.25 -17.33 -2.40
N GLY A 153 -18.53 -16.05 -2.60
CA GLY A 153 -19.57 -15.34 -1.85
C GLY A 153 -20.95 -15.98 -2.02
N LEU A 154 -21.31 -16.36 -3.25
CA LEU A 154 -22.57 -17.05 -3.54
C LEU A 154 -22.62 -18.44 -2.90
N ASP A 155 -21.54 -19.22 -2.98
CA ASP A 155 -21.47 -20.56 -2.37
C ASP A 155 -21.64 -20.50 -0.84
N VAL A 156 -21.04 -19.51 -0.19
CA VAL A 156 -21.21 -19.27 1.24
C VAL A 156 -22.68 -19.00 1.59
N ASP A 157 -23.37 -18.19 0.79
CA ASP A 157 -24.79 -17.89 1.01
C ASP A 157 -25.70 -19.11 0.78
N ILE A 158 -25.39 -19.94 -0.23
CA ILE A 158 -26.08 -21.22 -0.48
C ILE A 158 -25.93 -22.13 0.73
N HIS A 159 -24.70 -22.38 1.18
CA HIS A 159 -24.43 -23.24 2.34
C HIS A 159 -25.10 -22.72 3.62
N LYS A 160 -25.13 -21.39 3.80
CA LYS A 160 -25.83 -20.76 4.92
C LYS A 160 -27.35 -21.01 4.86
N LEU A 161 -27.95 -20.99 3.67
CA LEU A 161 -29.36 -21.31 3.49
C LEU A 161 -29.65 -22.79 3.78
N GLU A 162 -28.80 -23.69 3.29
CA GLU A 162 -28.89 -25.13 3.55
C GLU A 162 -28.78 -25.46 5.04
N ALA A 163 -27.80 -24.88 5.72
CA ALA A 163 -27.62 -25.05 7.16
C ALA A 163 -28.85 -24.57 7.96
N LYS A 164 -29.47 -23.46 7.56
CA LYS A 164 -30.73 -22.99 8.16
C LYS A 164 -31.87 -23.97 7.95
N LYS A 165 -32.01 -24.55 6.74
CA LYS A 165 -33.03 -25.56 6.46
C LYS A 165 -32.80 -26.82 7.30
N LEU A 166 -31.57 -27.33 7.33
CA LEU A 166 -31.20 -28.51 8.13
C LEU A 166 -31.50 -28.29 9.62
N LYS A 167 -31.20 -27.10 10.16
CA LYS A 167 -31.54 -26.76 11.55
C LYS A 167 -33.04 -26.83 11.83
N LYS A 168 -33.89 -26.35 10.91
CA LYS A 168 -35.35 -26.45 11.06
C LYS A 168 -35.83 -27.89 11.08
N TRP A 169 -35.35 -28.71 10.15
CA TRP A 169 -35.72 -30.13 10.09
C TRP A 169 -35.25 -30.90 11.32
N LYS A 170 -34.03 -30.61 11.82
CA LYS A 170 -33.51 -31.19 13.05
C LYS A 170 -34.39 -30.88 14.25
N ASN A 171 -34.75 -29.61 14.45
CA ASN A 171 -35.61 -29.21 15.57
C ASN A 171 -36.97 -29.92 15.52
N LYS A 172 -37.58 -30.02 14.33
CA LYS A 172 -38.85 -30.73 14.15
C LYS A 172 -38.72 -32.23 14.48
N ALA A 173 -37.67 -32.88 13.98
CA ALA A 173 -37.43 -34.30 14.28
C ALA A 173 -37.19 -34.55 15.79
N GLU A 174 -36.57 -33.59 16.48
CA GLU A 174 -36.35 -33.64 17.93
C GLU A 174 -37.67 -33.49 18.71
N GLU A 175 -38.54 -32.57 18.30
CA GLU A 175 -39.91 -32.43 18.85
C GLU A 175 -40.75 -33.71 18.63
N ASP A 176 -40.71 -34.27 17.42
CA ASP A 176 -41.42 -35.51 17.08
C ASP A 176 -40.91 -36.70 17.92
N LEU A 177 -39.59 -36.79 18.14
CA LEU A 177 -38.97 -37.82 18.97
C LEU A 177 -39.38 -37.69 20.44
N ASP A 178 -39.40 -36.46 20.98
CA ASP A 178 -39.83 -36.21 22.36
C ASP A 178 -41.31 -36.55 22.56
N SER A 179 -42.17 -36.19 21.59
CA SER A 179 -43.58 -36.58 21.59
C SER A 179 -43.73 -38.10 21.62
N LEU A 180 -43.07 -38.82 20.71
CA LEU A 180 -43.10 -40.28 20.63
C LEU A 180 -42.61 -40.93 21.94
N LYS A 181 -41.57 -40.36 22.56
CA LYS A 181 -41.05 -40.82 23.86
C LYS A 181 -42.07 -40.64 24.98
N THR A 182 -42.86 -39.57 24.96
CA THR A 182 -43.95 -39.38 25.94
C THR A 182 -45.08 -40.38 25.73
N ASP A 183 -45.49 -40.62 24.48
CA ASP A 183 -46.55 -41.57 24.16
C ASP A 183 -46.16 -43.01 24.49
N TYR A 184 -44.92 -43.41 24.19
CA TYR A 184 -44.39 -44.70 24.60
C TYR A 184 -44.42 -44.88 26.12
N LYS A 185 -44.04 -43.85 26.90
CA LYS A 185 -44.13 -43.90 28.37
C LYS A 185 -45.57 -44.09 28.85
N LYS A 186 -46.53 -43.37 28.26
CA LYS A 186 -47.96 -43.52 28.58
C LYS A 186 -48.46 -44.93 28.27
N LEU A 187 -48.19 -45.43 27.06
CA LEU A 187 -48.57 -46.77 26.63
C LEU A 187 -48.01 -47.83 27.59
N ARG A 188 -46.73 -47.73 27.94
CA ARG A 188 -46.08 -48.65 28.90
C ARG A 188 -46.75 -48.62 30.28
N LEU A 189 -47.15 -47.44 30.76
CA LEU A 189 -47.91 -47.31 32.00
C LEU A 189 -49.29 -47.97 31.87
N SER A 190 -50.02 -47.71 30.78
CA SER A 190 -51.32 -48.33 30.51
C SER A 190 -51.25 -49.86 30.47
N ILE A 191 -50.24 -50.44 29.83
CA ILE A 191 -50.03 -51.90 29.79
C ILE A 191 -49.78 -52.49 31.19
N ARG A 192 -49.03 -51.78 32.04
CA ARG A 192 -48.81 -52.18 33.44
C ARG A 192 -50.11 -52.12 34.25
N THR A 193 -50.90 -51.06 34.11
CA THR A 193 -52.15 -50.87 34.85
C THR A 193 -53.23 -51.87 34.43
N ALA A 194 -53.30 -52.22 33.15
CA ALA A 194 -54.26 -53.20 32.62
C ALA A 194 -53.93 -54.67 32.97
N GLY A 195 -52.85 -54.93 33.73
CA GLY A 195 -52.44 -56.29 34.10
C GLY A 195 -51.94 -57.16 32.93
N LEU A 196 -51.71 -56.55 31.76
CA LEU A 196 -51.26 -57.22 30.53
C LEU A 196 -49.74 -57.44 30.48
N SER A 197 -49.00 -57.05 31.52
CA SER A 197 -47.58 -57.39 31.68
C SER A 197 -47.40 -58.86 32.10
N LYS A 198 -47.92 -59.80 31.32
CA LYS A 198 -47.52 -61.21 31.44
C LYS A 198 -46.16 -61.35 30.76
N THR A 199 -45.14 -61.66 31.54
CA THR A 199 -43.82 -62.05 31.02
C THR A 199 -43.98 -63.26 30.10
N SER A 200 -43.23 -63.28 29.00
CA SER A 200 -43.20 -64.38 28.01
C SER A 200 -42.94 -65.77 28.61
N GLU A 201 -42.52 -65.86 29.88
CA GLU A 201 -42.32 -67.10 30.62
C GLU A 201 -43.62 -67.76 31.11
N GLN A 202 -44.77 -67.07 31.08
CA GLN A 202 -46.07 -67.59 31.56
C GLN A 202 -46.90 -68.32 30.49
N TRP A 203 -46.38 -68.53 29.29
CA TRP A 203 -47.05 -69.26 28.20
C TRP A 203 -46.41 -70.64 27.93
N ARG A 204 -46.08 -71.39 29.00
CA ARG A 204 -45.77 -72.83 28.93
C ARG A 204 -46.86 -73.65 29.59
#